data_AF-A0A2M8GLJ3-F1
#
_entry.id   AF-A0A2M8GLJ3-F1
#
_cell.length_a   1.000
_cell.length_b   1.000
_cell.length_c   1.000
_cell.angle_alpha   90.00
_cell.angle_beta   90.00
_cell.angle_gamma   90.00
#
_symmetry.space_group_name_H-M   'P 1'
#
loop_
_entity.id
_entity.type
_entity.pdbx_description
1 polymer ?
#
loop_
_entity_poly.entity_id
_entity_poly.type
_entity_poly.pdbx_seq_one_letter_code
_entity_poly.pdbx_strand_id
1 'polypeptide(L)' 'AHLPLKNAEEFCRWLLTDFRLDNETVMLAPAAGFYATPGLGKNEVRIAYVLKIEDLKKSLEILKEALKVYKKNIK' A
#
# COMPACT_ATOMS: atom_id res chain seq x y z
N ALA A 1 -8.03 5.48 2.96
CA ALA A 1 -8.52 5.10 1.62
C ALA A 1 -8.69 3.59 1.58
N HIS A 2 -9.81 3.10 1.04
CA HIS A 2 -10.06 1.66 0.90
C HIS A 2 -9.36 1.12 -0.34
N LEU A 3 -8.52 0.09 -0.15
CA LEU A 3 -7.89 -0.62 -1.25
C LEU A 3 -8.60 -1.98 -1.46
N PRO A 4 -8.58 -2.53 -2.69
CA PRO A 4 -9.18 -3.83 -2.99
C PRO A 4 -8.31 -4.99 -2.46
N LEU A 5 -8.10 -5.03 -1.14
CA LEU A 5 -7.20 -5.93 -0.42
C LEU A 5 -7.93 -6.62 0.74
N LYS A 6 -7.51 -7.83 1.12
CA LYS A 6 -8.01 -8.53 2.32
C LYS A 6 -7.38 -8.01 3.61
N ASN A 7 -6.10 -7.63 3.56
CA ASN A 7 -5.32 -7.12 4.69
C ASN A 7 -4.28 -6.10 4.19
N ALA A 8 -4.38 -4.85 4.66
CA ALA A 8 -3.49 -3.76 4.30
C ALA A 8 -2.10 -3.92 4.94
N GLU A 9 -2.00 -4.52 6.13
CA GLU A 9 -0.72 -4.73 6.82
C GLU A 9 0.17 -5.71 6.07
N GLU A 10 -0.39 -6.85 5.66
CA GLU A 10 0.29 -7.84 4.83
C GLU A 10 0.76 -7.25 3.50
N PHE A 11 -0.10 -6.44 2.87
CA PHE A 11 0.24 -5.75 1.62
C PHE A 11 1.37 -4.74 1.81
N CYS A 12 1.33 -3.94 2.88
CA CYS A 12 2.40 -2.97 3.18
C CYS A 12 3.73 -3.67 3.47
N ARG A 13 3.72 -4.80 4.17
CA ARG A 13 4.91 -5.63 4.38
C ARG A 13 5.46 -6.15 3.05
N TRP A 14 4.59 -6.77 2.25
CA TRP A 14 4.95 -7.33 0.94
C TRP A 14 5.52 -6.28 -0.02
N LEU A 15 4.97 -5.06 -0.03
CA LEU A 15 5.50 -3.93 -0.80
C LEU A 15 6.99 -3.69 -0.47
N LEU A 16 7.36 -3.75 0.80
CA LEU A 16 8.73 -3.47 1.24
C LEU A 16 9.68 -4.67 1.04
N THR A 17 9.19 -5.90 1.23
CA THR A 17 10.02 -7.11 1.20
C THR A 17 10.14 -7.75 -0.17
N ASP A 18 9.05 -7.80 -0.94
CA ASP A 18 8.93 -8.71 -2.09
C ASP A 18 8.59 -7.99 -3.40
N PHE A 19 8.19 -6.72 -3.37
CA PHE A 19 7.85 -5.96 -4.56
C PHE A 19 8.87 -4.86 -4.86
N ARG A 20 9.32 -4.83 -6.12
CA ARG A 20 10.10 -3.72 -6.69
C ARG A 20 9.63 -3.47 -8.12
N LEU A 21 9.45 -2.20 -8.47
CA LEU A 21 9.29 -1.75 -9.85
C LEU A 21 10.47 -0.83 -10.16
N ASP A 22 11.26 -1.16 -11.17
CA ASP A 22 12.48 -0.41 -11.53
C ASP A 22 13.43 -0.17 -10.33
N ASN A 23 13.58 -1.22 -9.50
CA ASN A 23 14.37 -1.21 -8.26
C ASN A 23 13.85 -0.26 -7.16
N GLU A 24 12.61 0.24 -7.28
CA GLU A 24 11.95 1.10 -6.31
C GLU A 24 10.70 0.45 -5.70
N THR A 25 10.27 0.97 -4.55
CA THR A 25 9.01 0.59 -3.89
C THR A 25 8.41 1.79 -3.15
N VAL A 26 7.21 1.63 -2.60
CA VAL A 26 6.52 2.63 -1.79
C VAL A 26 6.21 2.10 -0.40
N MET A 27 6.38 2.96 0.61
CA MET A 27 5.95 2.68 1.96
C MET A 27 4.58 3.31 2.21
N LEU A 28 3.68 2.54 2.80
CA LEU A 28 2.34 2.97 3.21
C LEU A 28 2.13 2.70 4.70
N ALA A 29 1.25 3.48 5.33
CA ALA A 29 0.85 3.26 6.71
C ALA A 29 -0.50 2.50 6.76
N PRO A 30 -0.55 1.27 7.29
CA PRO A 30 -1.80 0.55 7.53
C PRO A 30 -2.72 1.33 8.47
N ALA A 31 -4.01 1.44 8.12
CA ALA A 31 -4.94 2.24 8.91
C ALA A 31 -5.40 1.53 10.20
N ALA A 32 -5.26 0.21 10.30
CA ALA A 32 -5.68 -0.57 11.47
C ALA A 32 -5.08 -0.02 12.79
N GLY A 33 -3.83 0.46 12.77
CA GLY A 33 -3.19 1.07 13.94
C GLY A 33 -3.74 2.43 14.37
N PHE A 34 -4.65 3.02 13.60
CA PHE A 34 -5.28 4.31 13.92
C PHE A 34 -6.64 4.17 14.61
N TYR A 35 -7.20 2.95 14.64
CA TYR A 35 -8.48 2.67 15.28
C TYR A 35 -8.26 2.01 16.65
N ALA A 36 -8.97 2.50 17.67
CA ALA A 36 -9.03 1.83 18.97
C ALA A 36 -9.93 0.58 18.93
N THR A 37 -10.92 0.56 18.03
CA THR A 37 -11.86 -0.56 17.85
C THR A 37 -11.20 -1.70 17.06
N PRO A 38 -11.14 -2.92 17.62
CA PRO A 38 -10.57 -4.07 16.91
C PRO A 38 -11.29 -4.37 15.59
N GLY A 39 -10.51 -4.66 14.55
CA GLY A 39 -11.03 -5.07 13.24
C GLY A 39 -11.33 -3.93 12.25
N LEU A 40 -11.35 -2.67 12.71
CA LEU A 40 -11.48 -1.52 11.80
C LEU A 40 -10.18 -1.23 11.04
N GLY A 41 -10.30 -0.65 9.85
CA GLY A 41 -9.16 -0.23 9.03
C GLY A 41 -8.34 -1.37 8.42
N LYS A 42 -8.83 -2.62 8.45
CA LYS A 42 -8.09 -3.81 8.01
C LYS A 42 -7.65 -3.76 6.54
N ASN A 43 -8.42 -3.12 5.67
CA ASN A 43 -8.15 -2.96 4.23
C ASN A 43 -7.93 -1.49 3.83
N GLU A 44 -7.62 -0.64 4.81
CA GLU A 44 -7.41 0.78 4.61
C GLU A 44 -5.93 1.14 4.82
N VAL A 45 -5.50 2.15 4.07
CA VAL A 45 -4.17 2.76 4.24
C VAL A 45 -4.30 4.28 4.32
N ARG A 46 -3.27 4.90 4.92
CA ARG A 46 -3.05 6.35 4.95
C ARG A 46 -1.88 6.73 4.05
N ILE A 47 -2.07 7.75 3.23
CA ILE A 47 -1.06 8.32 2.34
C ILE A 47 -0.76 9.74 2.81
N ALA A 48 0.52 10.07 2.99
CA ALA A 48 0.98 11.40 3.34
C ALA A 48 1.49 12.13 2.09
N TYR A 49 0.91 13.28 1.77
CA TYR A 49 1.31 14.12 0.64
C TYR A 49 2.49 15.03 1.04
N VAL A 50 3.66 14.42 1.24
CA VAL A 50 4.88 15.10 1.73
C VAL A 50 6.04 15.09 0.74
N LEU A 51 5.79 14.59 -0.48
CA LEU A 51 6.77 14.49 -1.56
C LEU A 51 6.55 15.58 -2.61
N LYS A 52 7.56 15.80 -3.46
CA LYS A 52 7.41 16.59 -4.68
C LYS A 52 6.39 15.93 -5.61
N ILE A 53 5.80 16.71 -6.52
CA ILE A 53 4.73 16.23 -7.41
C ILE A 53 5.20 15.07 -8.28
N GLU A 54 6.45 15.13 -8.75
CA GLU A 54 7.06 14.11 -9.60
C GLU A 54 7.22 12.78 -8.84
N ASP A 55 7.75 12.84 -7.63
CA ASP A 55 7.94 11.67 -6.76
C ASP A 55 6.60 11.06 -6.33
N LEU A 56 5.60 11.91 -6.09
CA LEU A 56 4.23 11.47 -5.78
C LEU A 56 3.61 10.73 -6.97
N LYS A 57 3.73 11.27 -8.19
CA LYS A 57 3.24 10.59 -9.41
C LYS A 57 3.92 9.24 -9.59
N LYS A 58 5.25 9.17 -9.42
CA LYS A 58 6.01 7.92 -9.51
C LYS A 58 5.54 6.90 -8.47
N SER A 59 5.38 7.34 -7.22
CA SER A 59 4.88 6.50 -6.12
C SER A 59 3.49 5.92 -6.42
N LEU A 60 2.61 6.72 -7.04
CA LEU A 60 1.27 6.25 -7.43
C LEU A 60 1.31 5.23 -8.57
N GLU A 61 2.21 5.36 -9.55
CA GLU A 61 2.38 4.34 -10.60
C GLU A 61 2.96 3.04 -10.03
N ILE A 62 3.95 3.10 -9.14
CA ILE A 62 4.47 1.92 -8.42
C ILE A 62 3.33 1.23 -7.65
N LEU A 63 2.54 1.99 -6.90
CA LEU A 63 1.41 1.45 -6.12
C LEU A 63 0.35 0.78 -7.01
N LYS A 64 0.03 1.40 -8.16
CA LYS A 64 -0.93 0.87 -9.13
C LYS A 64 -0.47 -0.46 -9.72
N GLU A 65 0.81 -0.59 -10.09
CA GLU A 65 1.36 -1.86 -10.57
C GLU A 65 1.43 -2.92 -9.45
N ALA A 66 1.82 -2.51 -8.24
CA ALA A 66 1.82 -3.38 -7.07
C ALA A 66 0.45 -4.00 -6.80
N LEU A 67 -0.62 -3.20 -6.87
CA LEU A 67 -2.00 -3.67 -6.68
C LEU A 67 -2.41 -4.70 -7.74
N LYS A 68 -1.99 -4.54 -8.99
CA LYS A 68 -2.26 -5.51 -10.06
C LYS A 68 -1.57 -6.84 -9.80
N VAL A 69 -0.30 -6.81 -9.39
CA VAL A 69 0.49 -8.02 -9.11
C VAL A 69 -0.03 -8.74 -7.86
N TYR A 70 -0.25 -8.01 -6.78
CA TYR A 70 -0.72 -8.58 -5.51
C TYR A 70 -2.08 -9.26 -5.68
N LYS A 71 -3.00 -8.66 -6.44
CA LYS A 71 -4.31 -9.26 -6.74
C LYS A 71 -4.21 -10.57 -7.53
N LYS A 72 -3.20 -10.74 -8.40
CA LYS A 72 -2.97 -12.01 -9.13
C LYS A 72 -2.44 -13.11 -8.22
N ASN A 73 -1.71 -12.75 -7.17
CA ASN A 73 -1.07 -13.69 -6.26
C ASN A 73 -2.01 -14.18 -5.13
N ILE A 74 -3.07 -13.42 -4.83
CA ILE A 74 -4.14 -13.87 -3.92
C ILE A 74 -5.13 -14.73 -4.70
N LYS A 75 -4.98 -16.05 -4.61
CA LYS A 75 -6.09 -16.99 -4.84
C LYS A 75 -7.11 -16.92 -3.69
#